data_AF-A0A9W9F2F2-F1
#
_entry.id   AF-A0A9W9F2F2-F1
#
_cell.length_a   1.000
_cell.length_b   1.000
_cell.length_c   1.000
_cell.angle_alpha   90.00
_cell.angle_beta   90.00
_cell.angle_gamma   90.00
#
_symmetry.space_group_name_H-M   'P 1'
#
loop_
_entity.id
_entity.type
_entity.pdbx_description
1 polymer ?
#
loop_
_entity_poly.entity_id
_entity_poly.type
_entity_poly.pdbx_seq_one_letter_code
_entity_poly.pdbx_strand_id
1 'polypeptide(L)'
;MAGRRTIHVCGLASLFVLLIVTGSLSFAPGANSAAKWAIGVMLIIFTFCYDITVGPVTYSLVSELSSTRLKAKTIVLARALYNVSNIVVNVLTNYQLSSVAWNWGARSAFFWAGTCLVSLIWAFFRLPEPKGRTYGELDLLFERGVSARKFATTSVDPYEGEVTEVREDHVDKD
;
A
#
# COMPACT_ATOMS: atom_id res chain seq x y z
N MET A 1 1.42 20.28 -0.57
CA MET A 1 2.13 19.02 -0.21
C MET A 1 1.20 17.84 -0.48
N ALA A 2 1.52 16.98 -1.44
CA ALA A 2 0.68 15.86 -1.88
C ALA A 2 0.39 14.89 -0.72
N GLY A 3 -0.85 14.39 -0.62
CA GLY A 3 -1.22 13.40 0.39
C GLY A 3 -0.55 12.06 0.13
N ARG A 4 -0.19 11.32 1.19
CA ARG A 4 0.46 10.00 1.09
C ARG A 4 -0.32 9.02 0.20
N ARG A 5 -1.66 9.08 0.22
CA ARG A 5 -2.52 8.33 -0.69
C ARG A 5 -2.27 8.68 -2.16
N THR A 6 -2.21 9.96 -2.51
CA THR A 6 -1.95 10.41 -3.87
C THR A 6 -0.59 9.91 -4.37
N ILE A 7 0.44 9.93 -3.52
CA ILE A 7 1.78 9.42 -3.85
C ILE A 7 1.74 7.90 -4.06
N HIS A 8 1.04 7.16 -3.20
CA HIS A 8 0.93 5.70 -3.32
C HIS A 8 0.17 5.29 -4.58
N VAL A 9 -0.97 5.93 -4.88
CA VAL A 9 -1.78 5.65 -6.07
C VAL A 9 -1.05 6.07 -7.35
N CYS A 10 -0.37 7.23 -7.34
CA CYS A 10 0.44 7.68 -8.48
C CYS A 10 1.63 6.73 -8.73
N GLY A 11 2.29 6.28 -7.65
CA GLY A 11 3.35 5.27 -7.72
C GLY A 11 2.85 3.95 -8.32
N LEU A 12 1.75 3.40 -7.79
CA LEU A 12 1.13 2.19 -8.33
C LEU A 12 0.72 2.33 -9.80
N ALA A 13 0.14 3.48 -10.19
CA ALA A 13 -0.22 3.74 -11.58
C ALA A 13 1.00 3.79 -12.50
N SER A 14 2.10 4.42 -12.04
CA SER A 14 3.36 4.48 -12.78
C SER A 14 3.98 3.09 -12.95
N LEU A 15 3.99 2.27 -11.89
CA LEU A 15 4.47 0.90 -11.92
C LEU A 15 3.64 0.01 -12.85
N PHE A 16 2.31 0.19 -12.85
CA PHE A 16 1.42 -0.51 -13.77
C PHE A 16 1.77 -0.20 -15.23
N VAL A 17 1.98 1.08 -15.58
CA VAL A 17 2.38 1.48 -16.94
C VAL A 17 3.73 0.87 -17.31
N LEU A 18 4.72 0.90 -16.41
CA LEU A 18 6.04 0.30 -16.66
C LEU A 18 5.96 -1.21 -16.89
N LEU A 19 5.09 -1.92 -16.17
CA LEU A 19 4.87 -3.36 -16.36
C LEU A 19 4.17 -3.66 -17.69
N ILE A 20 3.21 -2.84 -18.11
CA ILE A 20 2.56 -2.98 -19.43
C ILE A 20 3.57 -2.73 -20.56
N VAL A 21 4.42 -1.71 -20.44
CA VAL A 21 5.48 -1.43 -21.42
C VAL A 21 6.49 -2.58 -21.48
N THR A 22 6.93 -3.08 -20.32
CA THR A 22 7.85 -4.22 -20.23
C THR A 22 7.26 -5.51 -20.82
N GLY A 23 5.98 -5.77 -20.54
CA GLY A 23 5.24 -6.88 -21.14
C GLY A 23 5.12 -6.73 -22.66
N SER A 24 4.85 -5.52 -23.14
CA SER A 24 4.72 -5.25 -24.58
C SER A 24 6.04 -5.45 -25.33
N LEU A 25 7.16 -5.06 -24.72
CA LEU A 25 8.51 -5.33 -25.24
C LEU A 25 8.80 -6.83 -25.37
N SER A 26 8.10 -7.70 -24.63
CA SER A 26 8.25 -9.15 -24.72
C SER A 26 7.72 -9.76 -26.03
N PHE A 27 6.97 -9.01 -26.85
CA PHE A 27 6.53 -9.48 -28.17
C PHE A 27 7.61 -9.30 -29.26
N ALA A 28 8.68 -8.56 -28.98
CA ALA A 28 9.78 -8.41 -29.91
C ALA A 28 10.51 -9.75 -30.15
N PRO A 29 11.04 -10.01 -31.36
CA PRO A 29 11.76 -11.25 -31.66
C PRO A 29 12.93 -11.49 -30.69
N GLY A 30 13.07 -12.72 -30.18
CA GLY A 30 14.07 -13.06 -29.15
C GLY A 30 15.54 -12.91 -29.58
N ALA A 31 15.81 -12.75 -30.89
CA ALA A 31 17.12 -12.44 -31.44
C ALA A 31 17.50 -10.95 -31.29
N ASN A 32 16.55 -10.09 -30.91
CA ASN A 32 16.74 -8.65 -30.87
C ASN A 32 17.38 -8.23 -29.55
N SER A 33 18.71 -8.13 -29.52
CA SER A 33 19.48 -7.74 -28.33
C SER A 33 19.02 -6.40 -27.74
N ALA A 34 18.61 -5.46 -28.59
CA ALA A 34 18.08 -4.16 -28.16
C ALA A 34 16.83 -4.29 -27.27
N ALA A 35 15.93 -5.23 -27.57
CA ALA A 35 14.72 -5.45 -26.77
C ALA A 35 15.05 -6.01 -25.37
N LYS A 36 16.06 -6.88 -25.26
CA LYS A 36 16.52 -7.43 -23.98
C LYS A 36 17.12 -6.34 -23.09
N TRP A 37 17.95 -5.46 -23.67
CA TRP A 37 18.49 -4.30 -22.96
C TRP A 37 17.38 -3.34 -22.53
N ALA A 38 16.40 -3.05 -23.39
CA ALA A 38 15.26 -2.20 -23.05
C ALA A 38 14.45 -2.76 -21.87
N ILE A 39 14.17 -4.08 -21.86
CA ILE A 39 13.52 -4.75 -20.73
C ILE A 39 14.34 -4.57 -19.44
N GLY A 40 15.65 -4.78 -19.49
CA GLY A 40 16.53 -4.57 -18.34
C GLY A 40 16.49 -3.15 -17.79
N VAL A 41 16.56 -2.14 -18.66
CA VAL A 41 16.45 -0.73 -18.25
C VAL A 41 15.07 -0.42 -17.65
N MET A 42 13.99 -0.94 -18.23
CA MET A 42 12.64 -0.75 -17.67
C MET A 42 12.48 -1.37 -16.29
N LEU A 43 13.09 -2.53 -16.03
CA LEU A 43 13.09 -3.14 -14.71
C LEU A 43 13.85 -2.31 -13.67
N ILE A 44 14.96 -1.66 -14.07
CA ILE A 44 15.69 -0.75 -13.18
C ILE A 44 14.84 0.47 -12.83
N ILE A 45 14.20 1.09 -13.84
CA ILE A 45 13.30 2.23 -13.62
C ILE A 45 12.13 1.82 -12.73
N PHE A 46 11.57 0.63 -12.95
CA PHE A 46 10.52 0.07 -12.10
C PHE A 46 10.96 -0.02 -10.64
N THR A 47 12.14 -0.61 -10.37
CA THR A 47 12.68 -0.72 -8.99
C THR A 47 12.88 0.67 -8.38
N PHE A 48 13.46 1.62 -9.12
CA PHE A 48 13.64 2.98 -8.65
C PHE A 48 12.32 3.65 -8.27
N CYS A 49 11.31 3.58 -9.14
CA CYS A 49 9.98 4.12 -8.86
C CYS A 49 9.34 3.44 -7.64
N TYR A 50 9.51 2.13 -7.49
CA TYR A 50 8.98 1.37 -6.36
C TYR A 50 9.62 1.82 -5.03
N ASP A 51 10.94 1.98 -5.00
CA ASP A 51 11.70 2.32 -3.80
C ASP A 51 11.43 3.75 -3.30
N ILE A 52 11.11 4.69 -4.19
CA ILE A 52 10.78 6.07 -3.78
C ILE A 52 9.30 6.27 -3.44
N THR A 53 8.41 5.45 -4.01
CA THR A 53 6.96 5.60 -3.82
C THR A 53 6.40 4.49 -2.93
N VAL A 54 6.15 3.32 -3.50
CA VAL A 54 5.38 2.25 -2.87
C VAL A 54 6.07 1.73 -1.61
N GLY A 55 7.39 1.50 -1.64
CA GLY A 55 8.15 1.01 -0.49
C GLY A 55 7.95 1.86 0.77
N PRO A 56 8.48 3.09 0.84
CA PRO A 56 8.45 3.92 2.03
C PRO A 56 7.03 4.38 2.40
N VAL A 57 6.16 4.62 1.40
CA VAL A 57 4.80 5.08 1.66
C VAL A 57 3.96 3.97 2.29
N THR A 58 4.12 2.71 1.89
CA THR A 58 3.38 1.58 2.50
C THR A 58 3.75 1.42 3.97
N TYR A 59 5.04 1.43 4.31
CA TYR A 59 5.47 1.34 5.70
C TYR A 59 5.00 2.53 6.54
N SER A 60 5.01 3.73 5.97
CA SER A 60 4.48 4.93 6.63
C SER A 60 2.97 4.83 6.87
N LEU A 61 2.20 4.36 5.89
CA LEU A 61 0.75 4.21 6.03
C LEU A 61 0.39 3.16 7.08
N VAL A 62 1.09 2.02 7.11
CA VAL A 62 0.86 0.98 8.13
C VAL A 62 1.14 1.51 9.53
N SER A 63 2.18 2.33 9.70
CA SER A 63 2.51 2.91 11.01
C SER A 63 1.55 4.03 11.43
N GLU A 64 0.99 4.78 10.48
CA GLU A 64 -0.01 5.83 10.73
C GLU A 64 -1.40 5.26 11.04
N LEU A 65 -1.80 4.15 10.41
CA LEU A 65 -3.12 3.54 10.58
C LEU A 65 -3.21 2.57 11.77
N SER A 66 -2.09 2.19 12.38
CA SER A 66 -2.08 1.22 13.49
C SER A 66 -2.16 1.93 14.85
N SER A 67 -3.22 1.68 15.61
CA SER A 67 -3.35 2.14 17.01
C SER A 67 -2.22 1.59 17.88
N THR A 68 -1.62 2.45 18.73
CA THR A 68 -0.37 2.21 19.47
C THR A 68 -0.40 0.94 20.33
N ARG A 69 -1.58 0.57 20.86
CA ARG A 69 -1.77 -0.58 21.74
C ARG A 69 -1.78 -1.94 21.02
N LEU A 70 -2.17 -1.97 19.74
CA LEU A 70 -2.24 -3.18 18.91
C LEU A 70 -1.18 -3.23 17.80
N LYS A 71 -0.48 -2.10 17.58
CA LYS A 71 0.52 -1.91 16.52
C LYS A 71 1.53 -3.06 16.42
N ALA A 72 2.12 -3.49 17.55
CA ALA A 72 3.12 -4.56 17.53
C ALA A 72 2.56 -5.89 17.00
N LYS A 73 1.36 -6.31 17.47
CA LYS A 73 0.71 -7.56 17.03
C LYS A 73 0.33 -7.51 15.55
N THR A 74 -0.23 -6.38 15.10
CA THR A 74 -0.62 -6.17 13.70
C THR A 74 0.60 -6.19 12.77
N ILE A 75 1.71 -5.55 13.16
CA ILE A 75 2.94 -5.53 12.37
C ILE A 75 3.51 -6.94 12.24
N VAL A 76 3.59 -7.71 13.33
CA VAL A 76 4.10 -9.08 13.28
C VAL A 76 3.25 -9.96 12.38
N LEU A 77 1.91 -9.88 12.48
CA LEU A 77 1.01 -10.62 11.61
C LEU A 77 1.17 -10.21 10.14
N ALA A 78 1.26 -8.90 9.86
CA ALA A 78 1.49 -8.39 8.52
C ALA A 78 2.83 -8.88 7.94
N ARG A 79 3.89 -8.94 8.75
CA ARG A 79 5.21 -9.47 8.35
C ARG A 79 5.15 -10.97 8.08
N ALA A 80 4.43 -11.74 8.89
CA ALA A 80 4.24 -13.17 8.65
C ALA A 80 3.52 -13.42 7.31
N LEU A 81 2.41 -12.72 7.06
CA LEU A 81 1.68 -12.77 5.79
C LEU A 81 2.54 -12.34 4.60
N TYR A 82 3.35 -11.28 4.77
CA TYR A 82 4.29 -10.81 3.74
C TYR A 82 5.33 -11.89 3.40
N ASN A 83 5.91 -12.56 4.40
CA ASN A 83 6.88 -13.63 4.16
C ASN A 83 6.25 -14.84 3.45
N VAL A 84 5.05 -15.26 3.85
CA VAL A 84 4.33 -16.36 3.17
C VAL A 84 4.02 -15.99 1.72
N SER A 85 3.54 -14.77 1.48
CA SER A 85 3.27 -14.28 0.13
C SER A 85 4.55 -14.24 -0.71
N ASN A 86 5.68 -13.81 -0.13
CA ASN A 86 6.97 -13.82 -0.81
C ASN A 86 7.43 -15.22 -1.22
N ILE A 87 7.18 -16.25 -0.42
CA ILE A 87 7.49 -17.63 -0.81
C ILE A 87 6.70 -18.01 -2.05
N VAL A 88 5.38 -17.73 -2.06
CA VAL A 88 4.51 -18.03 -3.21
C VAL A 88 4.96 -17.26 -4.45
N VAL A 89 5.24 -15.96 -4.32
CA VAL A 89 5.73 -15.11 -5.42
C VAL A 89 7.04 -15.64 -5.97
N ASN A 90 8.00 -16.03 -5.12
CA ASN A 90 9.27 -16.59 -5.56
C ASN A 90 9.07 -17.89 -6.33
N VAL A 91 8.22 -18.79 -5.83
CA VAL A 91 7.91 -20.04 -6.55
C VAL A 91 7.31 -19.74 -7.92
N LEU A 92 6.28 -18.89 -7.99
CA LEU A 92 5.65 -18.48 -9.26
C LEU A 92 6.65 -17.86 -10.23
N THR A 93 7.50 -16.95 -9.74
CA THR A 93 8.51 -16.26 -10.56
C THR A 93 9.51 -17.25 -11.14
N ASN A 94 9.98 -18.22 -10.34
CA ASN A 94 10.87 -19.26 -10.83
C ASN A 94 10.22 -20.11 -11.93
N TYR A 95 8.95 -20.48 -11.79
CA TYR A 95 8.21 -21.20 -12.84
C TYR A 95 8.00 -20.34 -14.10
N GLN A 96 7.75 -19.05 -13.95
CA GLN A 96 7.54 -18.11 -15.05
C GLN A 96 8.82 -17.85 -15.86
N LEU A 97 9.97 -17.74 -15.18
CA LEU A 97 11.26 -17.47 -15.82
C LEU A 97 11.99 -18.73 -16.28
N SER A 98 11.68 -19.89 -15.70
CA SER A 98 12.31 -21.15 -16.11
C SER A 98 11.94 -21.52 -17.55
N SER A 99 12.97 -21.82 -18.35
CA SER A 99 12.86 -22.25 -19.74
C SER A 99 12.30 -23.67 -19.90
N VAL A 100 12.31 -24.46 -18.82
CA VAL A 100 11.85 -25.86 -18.79
C VAL A 100 10.39 -25.98 -18.36
N ALA A 101 9.85 -24.94 -17.71
CA ALA A 101 8.47 -24.91 -17.24
C ALA A 101 7.58 -24.01 -18.12
N TRP A 102 7.08 -22.89 -17.59
CA TRP A 102 6.14 -22.04 -18.31
C TRP A 102 6.80 -21.15 -19.37
N ASN A 103 8.10 -20.86 -19.24
CA ASN A 103 8.88 -20.08 -20.21
C ASN A 103 8.18 -18.77 -20.64
N TRP A 104 7.54 -18.08 -19.69
CA TRP A 104 6.86 -16.81 -19.97
C TRP A 104 7.86 -15.67 -20.16
N GLY A 105 9.04 -15.75 -19.53
CA GLY A 105 10.06 -14.71 -19.62
C GLY A 105 9.47 -13.34 -19.28
N ALA A 106 9.67 -12.36 -20.17
CA ALA A 106 9.16 -11.00 -19.99
C ALA A 106 7.61 -10.89 -20.12
N ARG A 107 6.90 -11.91 -20.64
CA ARG A 107 5.42 -11.92 -20.67
C ARG A 107 4.82 -12.03 -19.27
N SER A 108 5.59 -12.51 -18.29
CA SER A 108 5.19 -12.52 -16.87
C SER A 108 4.87 -11.11 -16.34
N ALA A 109 5.44 -10.06 -16.94
CA ALA A 109 5.14 -8.68 -16.57
C ALA A 109 3.64 -8.33 -16.72
N PHE A 110 2.91 -8.94 -17.67
CA PHE A 110 1.46 -8.74 -17.78
C PHE A 110 0.67 -9.35 -16.61
N PHE A 111 1.11 -10.52 -16.12
CA PHE A 111 0.51 -11.13 -14.94
C PHE A 111 0.69 -10.23 -13.71
N TRP A 112 1.90 -9.70 -13.53
CA TRP A 112 2.21 -8.75 -12.46
C TRP A 112 1.52 -7.38 -12.66
N ALA A 113 1.31 -6.94 -13.90
CA ALA A 113 0.50 -5.76 -14.19
C ALA A 113 -0.95 -5.96 -13.74
N GLY A 114 -1.53 -7.15 -13.95
CA GLY A 114 -2.87 -7.48 -13.48
C GLY A 114 -3.00 -7.40 -11.95
N THR A 115 -2.06 -7.99 -11.22
CA THR A 115 -2.05 -7.92 -9.74
C THR A 115 -1.79 -6.50 -9.23
N CYS A 116 -0.96 -5.72 -9.95
CA CYS A 116 -0.74 -4.31 -9.68
C CYS A 116 -2.03 -3.48 -9.90
N LEU A 117 -2.81 -3.77 -10.95
CA LEU A 117 -4.08 -3.10 -11.23
C LEU A 117 -5.12 -3.38 -10.15
N VAL A 118 -5.23 -4.63 -9.69
CA VAL A 118 -6.13 -4.99 -8.57
C VAL A 118 -5.71 -4.23 -7.31
N SER A 119 -4.40 -4.17 -7.03
CA SER A 119 -3.85 -3.39 -5.91
C SER A 119 -4.13 -1.89 -6.06
N LEU A 120 -4.04 -1.34 -7.28
CA LEU A 120 -4.35 0.06 -7.58
C LEU A 120 -5.83 0.37 -7.37
N ILE A 121 -6.73 -0.48 -7.84
CA ILE A 121 -8.17 -0.35 -7.62
C ILE A 121 -8.47 -0.43 -6.13
N TRP A 122 -7.88 -1.40 -5.42
CA TRP A 122 -8.06 -1.51 -3.98
C TRP A 122 -7.54 -0.27 -3.25
N ALA A 123 -6.35 0.22 -3.59
CA ALA A 123 -5.79 1.44 -3.02
C ALA A 123 -6.66 2.68 -3.35
N PHE A 124 -7.25 2.74 -4.54
CA PHE A 124 -8.14 3.82 -4.92
C PHE A 124 -9.45 3.80 -4.11
N PHE A 125 -10.05 2.62 -3.91
CA PHE A 125 -11.36 2.47 -3.26
C PHE A 125 -11.31 2.39 -1.72
N ARG A 126 -10.30 1.73 -1.15
CA ARG A 126 -10.20 1.38 0.28
C ARG A 126 -9.16 2.16 1.06
N LEU A 127 -8.17 2.80 0.42
CA LEU A 127 -7.14 3.56 1.15
C LEU A 127 -7.76 4.90 1.65
N PRO A 128 -7.95 5.08 2.97
CA PRO A 128 -8.37 6.36 3.53
C PRO A 128 -7.23 7.38 3.42
N GLU A 129 -7.55 8.68 3.34
CA GLU A 129 -6.53 9.73 3.43
C GLU A 129 -6.26 10.04 4.91
N PRO A 130 -5.06 9.78 5.45
CA PRO A 130 -4.72 10.09 6.84
C PRO A 130 -4.33 11.57 7.05
N LYS A 131 -4.45 12.42 6.02
CA LYS A 131 -3.89 13.76 6.05
C LYS A 131 -4.75 14.69 6.91
N GLY A 132 -4.19 15.16 8.04
CA GLY A 132 -4.79 16.19 8.89
C GLY A 132 -5.68 15.67 10.03
N ARG A 133 -5.56 14.40 10.42
CA ARG A 133 -6.28 13.82 11.57
C ARG A 133 -5.28 13.28 12.60
N THR A 134 -5.57 13.50 13.88
CA THR A 134 -4.82 12.91 15.00
C THR A 134 -5.18 11.42 15.17
N TYR A 135 -4.27 10.65 15.76
CA TYR A 135 -4.46 9.21 16.00
C TYR A 135 -5.75 8.89 16.78
N GLY A 136 -6.15 9.77 17.71
CA GLY A 136 -7.40 9.63 18.46
C GLY A 136 -8.66 9.78 17.60
N GLU A 137 -8.67 10.70 16.62
CA GLU A 137 -9.81 10.89 15.71
C GLU A 137 -9.97 9.71 14.74
N LEU A 138 -8.85 9.12 14.31
CA LEU A 138 -8.83 7.92 13.47
C LEU A 138 -9.39 6.70 14.21
N ASP A 139 -8.96 6.47 15.46
CA ASP A 139 -9.46 5.36 16.29
C ASP A 139 -10.98 5.50 16.52
N LEU A 140 -11.49 6.71 16.80
CA LEU A 140 -12.93 6.95 16.97
C LEU A 140 -13.74 6.74 15.66
N LEU A 141 -13.17 7.08 14.50
CA LEU A 141 -13.80 6.84 13.19
C LEU A 141 -13.84 5.34 12.83
N PHE A 142 -12.80 4.59 13.22
CA PHE A 142 -12.77 3.14 13.09
C PHE A 142 -13.78 2.46 14.01
N GLU A 143 -13.90 2.92 15.26
CA GLU A 143 -14.87 2.43 16.24
C GLU A 143 -16.32 2.71 15.81
N ARG A 144 -16.57 3.86 15.17
CA ARG A 144 -17.88 4.23 14.58
C ARG A 144 -18.17 3.52 13.24
N GLY A 145 -17.30 2.64 12.75
CA GLY A 145 -17.52 1.85 11.53
C GLY A 145 -17.65 2.70 10.25
N VAL A 146 -17.09 3.91 10.24
CA VAL A 146 -17.25 4.83 9.11
C VAL A 146 -16.44 4.31 7.91
N SER A 147 -17.02 4.36 6.71
CA SER A 147 -16.31 3.95 5.49
C SER A 147 -15.09 4.84 5.25
N ALA A 148 -13.94 4.25 4.89
CA ALA A 148 -12.66 4.93 4.61
C ALA A 148 -12.76 6.15 3.68
N ARG A 149 -13.81 6.24 2.85
CA ARG A 149 -14.10 7.40 1.97
C ARG A 149 -14.62 8.64 2.70
N LYS A 150 -15.28 8.48 3.84
CA LYS A 150 -15.89 9.57 4.61
C LYS A 150 -14.99 10.08 5.74
N PHE A 151 -13.79 9.51 5.90
CA PHE A 151 -12.83 9.94 6.92
C PHE A 151 -12.42 11.40 6.74
N ALA A 152 -12.33 11.89 5.49
CA ALA A 152 -12.01 13.30 5.21
C ALA A 152 -13.14 14.27 5.61
N THR A 153 -14.41 13.87 5.42
CA THR A 153 -15.58 14.74 5.62
C THR A 153 -16.23 14.67 7.00
N THR A 154 -15.95 13.64 7.79
CA THR A 154 -16.65 13.43 9.08
C THR A 154 -15.86 14.08 10.20
N SER A 155 -16.18 15.30 10.63
CA SER A 155 -15.54 15.92 11.81
C SER A 155 -15.81 15.04 13.03
N VAL A 156 -14.75 14.67 13.75
CA VAL A 156 -14.88 13.94 15.00
C VAL A 156 -13.99 14.65 16.00
N ASP A 157 -14.59 15.19 17.06
CA ASP A 157 -13.85 15.82 18.15
C ASP A 157 -13.48 14.73 19.17
N PRO A 158 -12.18 14.46 19.40
CA PRO A 158 -11.75 13.47 20.37
C PRO A 158 -12.04 13.87 21.83
N TYR A 159 -12.51 15.10 22.09
CA TYR A 159 -12.81 15.61 23.44
C TYR A 159 -14.31 15.67 23.79
N GLU A 160 -15.23 15.35 22.88
CA GLU A 160 -16.68 15.37 23.17
C GLU A 160 -17.11 14.32 24.23
N GLY A 161 -16.28 13.30 24.50
CA GLY A 161 -16.55 12.25 25.47
C GLY A 161 -15.92 12.43 26.85
N GLU A 162 -15.07 13.45 27.06
CA GLU A 162 -14.32 13.64 28.31
C GLU A 162 -14.84 14.79 29.18
N VAL A 163 -16.13 15.14 29.06
CA VAL A 163 -16.84 15.92 30.09
C VAL A 163 -17.60 14.95 30.98
N THR A 164 -16.86 14.19 31.79
CA THR A 164 -17.44 13.54 32.98
C THR A 164 -17.19 14.48 34.15
N GLU A 165 -18.27 15.08 34.65
CA GLU A 165 -18.45 15.88 35.86
C GLU A 165 -17.18 16.14 36.70
N VAL A 166 -16.71 17.40 36.70
CA VAL A 166 -16.03 17.95 37.87
C VAL A 166 -17.08 18.02 38.97
N ARG A 167 -17.15 16.98 39.80
CA ARG A 167 -17.86 17.04 41.08
C ARG A 167 -17.13 18.04 41.96
N GLU A 168 -17.64 19.26 42.03
CA GLU A 168 -17.28 20.22 43.07
C GLU A 168 -17.70 19.60 44.41
N ASP A 169 -16.77 18.95 45.10
CA ASP A 169 -16.95 18.69 46.53
C ASP A 169 -16.84 20.05 47.25
N HIS A 170 -18.00 20.64 47.54
CA HIS A 170 -18.10 21.77 48.44
C HIS A 170 -17.47 21.40 49.78
N VAL A 171 -16.39 22.11 50.09
CA VAL A 171 -15.79 22.19 51.42
C VAL A 171 -16.77 22.97 52.30
N ASP A 172 -17.65 22.26 53.00
CA ASP A 172 -18.32 22.82 54.18
C ASP A 172 -17.28 22.89 55.30
N LYS A 173 -16.90 24.14 55.59
CA LYS A 173 -16.35 24.53 56.88
C LYS A 173 -17.52 24.53 57.86
N ASP A 174 -17.43 23.73 58.92
CA ASP A 174 -17.68 24.10 60.32
C ASP A 174 -17.37 22.92 61.27
#